data_AF-A0A2N3HJF4-F1
#
_entry.id   AF-A0A2N3HJF4-F1
#
_cell.length_a   1.000
_cell.length_b   1.000
_cell.length_c   1.000
_cell.angle_alpha   90.00
_cell.angle_beta   90.00
_cell.angle_gamma   90.00
#
_symmetry.space_group_name_H-M   'P 1'
#
loop_
_entity.id
_entity.type
_entity.pdbx_description
1 polymer ?
#
loop_
_entity_poly.entity_id
_entity_poly.type
_entity_poly.pdbx_seq_one_letter_code
_entity_poly.pdbx_strand_id
1 'polypeptide(L)'
;MSFNFTAQTGRPYSVANGYFNLEGIDIPIFLERNNARLKPYHRLDLSWKVKYSKKLNRRWVGDWTFTIYNLYARKNVYNTYYTQRTGDANKHIFLGSPLGSYELTIMNSPLFALTYNFVFD
;
A
#
# COMPACT_ATOMS: atom_id res chain seq x y z
N MET A 1 -8.86 21.31 -10.55
CA MET A 1 -8.16 20.63 -9.45
C MET A 1 -9.01 19.44 -9.03
N SER A 2 -8.41 18.32 -8.69
CA SER A 2 -9.07 17.08 -8.32
C SER A 2 -8.50 16.58 -7.00
N PHE A 3 -9.38 16.05 -6.16
CA PHE A 3 -9.09 15.48 -4.86
C PHE A 3 -9.72 14.10 -4.83
N ASN A 4 -8.93 13.08 -4.50
CA ASN A 4 -9.41 11.71 -4.39
C ASN A 4 -9.01 11.14 -3.03
N PHE A 5 -10.03 10.81 -2.24
CA PHE A 5 -9.85 10.09 -0.99
C PHE A 5 -10.43 8.70 -1.14
N THR A 6 -9.60 7.69 -0.92
CA THR A 6 -10.00 6.28 -0.93
C THR A 6 -9.76 5.70 0.46
N ALA A 7 -10.79 5.08 1.04
CA ALA A 7 -10.68 4.35 2.29
C ALA A 7 -11.32 2.97 2.14
N GLN A 8 -10.68 1.96 2.74
CA GLN A 8 -11.17 0.59 2.73
C GLN A 8 -10.90 -0.05 4.10
N THR A 9 -11.86 -0.83 4.59
CA THR A 9 -11.61 -1.72 5.72
C THR A 9 -10.52 -2.72 5.33
N GLY A 10 -9.67 -3.08 6.29
CA GLY A 10 -8.58 -4.01 6.02
C GLY A 10 -9.11 -5.33 5.47
N ARG A 11 -8.37 -5.94 4.54
CA ARG A 11 -8.73 -7.24 3.99
C ARG A 11 -8.58 -8.29 5.11
N PRO A 12 -9.54 -9.22 5.24
CA PRO A 12 -9.37 -10.35 6.14
C PRO A 12 -8.25 -11.26 5.64
N TYR A 13 -7.53 -11.88 6.56
CA TYR A 13 -6.47 -12.83 6.26
C TYR A 13 -6.39 -13.92 7.34
N SER A 14 -5.75 -15.04 7.00
CA SER A 14 -5.61 -16.18 7.89
C SER A 14 -4.26 -16.17 8.60
N VAL A 15 -4.31 -16.22 9.93
CA VAL A 15 -3.15 -16.37 10.81
C VAL A 15 -3.19 -17.74 11.45
N ALA A 16 -2.03 -18.34 11.69
CA ALA A 16 -1.97 -19.64 12.34
C ALA A 16 -2.52 -19.53 13.77
N ASN A 17 -3.37 -20.47 14.16
CA ASN A 17 -3.92 -20.56 15.51
C ASN A 17 -2.89 -21.12 16.50
N GLY A 18 -1.93 -21.91 15.99
CA GLY A 18 -0.84 -22.50 16.76
C GLY A 18 0.20 -23.10 15.84
N TYR A 19 1.15 -23.82 16.44
CA TYR A 19 2.21 -24.53 15.72
C TYR A 19 2.50 -25.86 16.40
N PHE A 20 2.96 -26.83 15.62
CA PHE A 20 3.44 -28.12 16.10
C PHE A 20 4.90 -28.28 15.70
N ASN A 21 5.76 -28.63 16.66
CA ASN A 21 7.16 -28.89 16.37
C ASN A 21 7.35 -30.37 16.04
N LEU A 22 7.80 -30.67 14.82
CA LEU A 22 8.16 -32.00 14.37
C LEU A 22 9.61 -31.98 13.90
N GLU A 23 10.48 -32.74 14.57
CA GLU A 23 11.91 -32.85 14.21
C GLU A 23 12.64 -31.48 14.10
N GLY A 24 12.24 -30.49 14.93
CA GLY A 24 12.81 -29.14 14.90
C GLY A 24 12.23 -28.22 13.84
N ILE A 25 11.22 -28.67 13.08
CA ILE A 25 10.46 -27.85 12.12
C ILE A 25 9.14 -27.43 12.75
N ASP A 26 8.88 -26.12 12.78
CA ASP A 26 7.62 -25.57 13.27
C ASP A 26 6.56 -25.55 12.17
N ILE A 27 5.55 -26.41 12.29
CA ILE A 27 4.46 -26.54 11.33
C ILE A 27 3.27 -25.70 11.82
N PRO A 28 2.83 -24.67 11.07
CA PRO A 28 1.67 -23.85 11.46
C PRO A 28 0.36 -24.63 11.35
N ILE A 29 -0.52 -24.49 12.36
CA ILE A 29 -1.86 -25.07 12.39
C ILE A 29 -2.89 -23.95 12.16
N PHE A 30 -3.75 -24.13 11.15
CA PHE A 30 -4.85 -23.23 10.83
C PHE A 30 -6.19 -23.92 11.13
N LEU A 31 -6.89 -23.48 12.16
CA LEU A 31 -8.22 -23.97 12.54
C LEU A 31 -9.33 -23.12 11.90
N GLU A 32 -9.07 -21.84 11.69
CA GLU A 32 -10.04 -20.88 11.19
C GLU A 32 -9.51 -20.12 9.96
N ARG A 33 -10.43 -19.72 9.08
CA ARG A 33 -10.12 -18.83 7.96
C ARG A 33 -10.47 -17.39 8.31
N ASN A 34 -9.74 -16.42 7.79
CA ASN A 34 -10.04 -14.99 7.94
C ASN A 34 -10.13 -14.52 9.41
N ASN A 35 -9.39 -15.18 10.30
CA ASN A 35 -9.39 -14.92 11.75
C ASN A 35 -8.67 -13.62 12.16
N ALA A 36 -7.99 -12.93 11.23
CA ALA A 36 -7.44 -11.60 11.45
C ALA A 36 -7.75 -10.64 10.30
N ARG A 37 -7.51 -9.35 10.52
CA ARG A 37 -7.74 -8.29 9.52
C ARG A 37 -6.56 -7.34 9.44
N LEU A 38 -6.18 -6.96 8.22
CA LEU A 38 -5.15 -5.94 8.01
C LEU A 38 -5.59 -4.60 8.61
N LYS A 39 -4.63 -3.70 8.83
CA LYS A 39 -4.95 -2.32 9.22
C LYS A 39 -5.83 -1.67 8.15
N PRO A 40 -6.80 -0.81 8.51
CA PRO A 40 -7.62 -0.09 7.54
C PRO A 40 -6.75 0.65 6.52
N TYR A 41 -7.08 0.54 5.24
CA TYR A 41 -6.42 1.26 4.15
C TYR A 41 -7.03 2.64 4.01
N HIS A 42 -6.21 3.66 3.85
CA HIS A 42 -6.64 4.95 3.34
C HIS A 42 -5.53 5.59 2.54
N ARG A 43 -5.91 6.32 1.50
CA ARG A 43 -5.00 7.07 0.64
C ARG A 43 -5.66 8.37 0.21
N LEU A 44 -4.89 9.45 0.26
CA LEU A 44 -5.28 10.75 -0.25
C LEU A 44 -4.40 11.17 -1.41
N ASP A 45 -5.04 11.51 -2.53
CA ASP A 45 -4.39 11.94 -3.76
C ASP A 45 -4.91 13.31 -4.18
N LEU A 46 -3.99 14.14 -4.67
CA LEU A 46 -4.28 15.49 -5.15
C LEU A 46 -3.75 15.64 -6.57
N SER A 47 -4.58 16.15 -7.47
CA SER A 47 -4.19 16.44 -8.85
C SER A 47 -4.57 17.86 -9.25
N TRP A 48 -3.64 18.56 -9.87
CA TRP A 48 -3.84 19.91 -10.37
C TRP A 48 -3.49 19.97 -11.86
N LYS A 49 -4.53 20.19 -12.67
CA LYS A 49 -4.39 20.53 -14.09
C LYS A 49 -4.30 22.04 -14.27
N VAL A 50 -3.19 22.51 -14.82
CA VAL A 50 -2.94 23.89 -15.24
C VAL A 50 -3.15 23.96 -16.75
N LYS A 51 -4.29 24.52 -17.16
CA LYS A 51 -4.62 24.72 -18.57
C LYS A 51 -4.04 26.02 -19.09
N TYR A 52 -3.33 25.97 -20.22
CA TYR A 52 -2.78 27.16 -20.88
C TYR A 52 -3.64 27.52 -22.09
N SER A 53 -4.70 28.31 -21.88
CA SER A 53 -5.69 28.66 -22.92
C SER A 53 -5.54 30.06 -23.54
N LYS A 54 -4.47 30.81 -23.25
CA LYS A 54 -4.31 32.19 -23.75
C LYS A 54 -3.41 32.25 -24.99
N LYS A 55 -4.01 32.17 -26.20
CA LYS A 55 -3.79 33.06 -27.37
C LYS A 55 -4.44 32.53 -28.66
N LEU A 56 -5.11 33.42 -29.39
CA LEU A 56 -5.78 33.26 -30.70
C LEU A 56 -4.80 32.99 -31.88
N ASN A 57 -3.57 32.51 -31.65
CA ASN A 57 -2.58 32.35 -32.73
C ASN A 57 -1.36 31.47 -32.38
N ARG A 58 -1.53 30.43 -31.54
CA ARG A 58 -0.44 29.49 -31.22
C ARG A 58 -0.66 28.14 -31.91
N ARG A 59 0.37 27.70 -32.65
CA ARG A 59 0.42 26.41 -33.38
C ARG A 59 0.42 25.17 -32.46
N TRP A 60 0.49 25.36 -31.14
CA TRP A 60 0.57 24.32 -30.13
C TRP A 60 -0.11 24.79 -28.84
N VAL A 61 -1.05 24.00 -28.32
CA VAL A 61 -1.71 24.22 -27.03
C VAL A 61 -1.37 23.05 -26.12
N GLY A 62 -0.98 23.33 -24.88
CA GLY A 62 -0.63 22.28 -23.94
C GLY A 62 -1.12 22.54 -22.53
N ASP A 63 -1.39 21.43 -21.83
CA ASP A 63 -1.87 21.39 -20.46
C ASP A 63 -0.87 20.61 -19.59
N TRP A 64 -0.52 21.18 -18.44
CA TRP A 64 0.26 20.50 -17.42
C TRP A 64 -0.66 19.87 -16.38
N THR A 65 -0.41 18.63 -16.00
CA THR A 65 -1.10 17.96 -14.89
C THR A 65 -0.05 17.52 -13.88
N PHE A 66 -0.16 18.05 -12.67
CA PHE A 66 0.65 17.67 -11.51
C PHE A 66 -0.20 16.76 -10.63
N THR A 67 0.34 15.63 -10.20
CA THR A 67 -0.37 14.72 -9.29
C THR A 67 0.54 14.27 -8.17
N ILE A 68 0.04 14.32 -6.94
CA ILE A 68 0.68 13.81 -5.75
C ILE A 68 -0.19 12.69 -5.22
N TYR A 69 0.36 11.48 -5.20
CA TYR A 69 -0.28 10.31 -4.65
C TYR A 69 0.19 10.04 -3.23
N ASN A 70 -0.69 9.55 -2.35
CA ASN A 70 -0.39 9.25 -0.95
C ASN A 70 0.22 10.45 -0.20
N LEU A 71 -0.52 11.56 -0.16
CA LEU A 71 -0.06 12.86 0.34
C LEU A 71 0.57 12.80 1.75
N TYR A 72 0.05 11.97 2.65
CA TYR A 72 0.54 11.82 4.03
C TYR A 72 1.51 10.63 4.21
N ALA A 73 2.07 10.08 3.13
CA ALA A 73 3.11 9.05 3.16
C ALA A 73 2.77 7.80 3.99
N ARG A 74 1.48 7.42 4.09
CA ARG A 74 1.10 6.29 4.92
C ARG A 74 1.54 5.00 4.29
N LYS A 75 2.07 4.12 5.13
CA LYS A 75 2.38 2.74 4.78
C LYS A 75 1.08 1.93 4.79
N ASN A 76 0.60 1.62 3.60
CA ASN A 76 -0.59 0.82 3.39
C ASN A 76 -0.19 -0.63 3.08
N VAL A 77 -0.31 -1.52 4.06
CA VAL A 77 0.04 -2.94 3.91
C VAL A 77 -0.87 -3.58 2.87
N TYR A 78 -0.28 -4.12 1.80
CA TYR A 78 -0.98 -4.83 0.74
C TYR A 78 -1.19 -6.30 1.10
N ASN A 79 -0.16 -6.93 1.66
CA ASN A 79 -0.21 -8.32 2.10
C ASN A 79 0.73 -8.58 3.28
N THR A 80 0.38 -9.54 4.12
CA THR A 80 1.23 -10.03 5.22
C THR A 80 1.51 -11.50 4.96
N TYR A 81 2.79 -11.86 5.00
CA TYR A 81 3.24 -13.22 4.76
C TYR A 81 3.85 -13.79 6.04
N TYR A 82 3.67 -15.09 6.24
CA TYR A 82 4.21 -15.83 7.37
C TYR A 82 5.39 -16.69 6.92
N THR A 83 6.46 -16.70 7.71
CA THR A 83 7.65 -17.52 7.46
C THR A 83 8.16 -18.07 8.79
N GLN A 84 8.94 -19.16 8.74
CA GLN A 84 9.57 -19.70 9.94
C GLN A 84 10.54 -18.67 10.52
N ARG A 85 10.48 -18.45 11.83
CA ARG A 85 11.28 -17.42 12.48
C ARG A 85 12.71 -17.93 12.70
N THR A 86 13.67 -17.34 12.01
CA THR A 86 15.10 -17.53 12.27
C THR A 86 15.62 -16.33 13.06
N GLY A 87 15.58 -16.37 14.40
CA GLY A 87 16.11 -15.32 15.29
C GLY A 87 15.06 -14.49 16.05
N ASP A 88 15.50 -13.35 16.63
CA ASP A 88 14.71 -12.51 17.57
C ASP A 88 13.97 -11.31 16.93
N ALA A 89 14.02 -11.16 15.61
CA ALA A 89 13.34 -10.06 14.93
C ALA A 89 11.81 -10.11 15.16
N ASN A 90 11.22 -8.99 15.59
CA ASN A 90 9.77 -8.79 15.80
C ASN A 90 9.11 -9.56 16.97
N LYS A 91 9.88 -10.01 17.97
CA LYS A 91 9.38 -10.66 19.20
C LYS A 91 8.24 -9.90 19.91
N HIS A 92 8.26 -8.56 19.86
CA HIS A 92 7.25 -7.70 20.49
C HIS A 92 5.89 -7.67 19.77
N ILE A 93 5.82 -8.16 18.53
CA ILE A 93 4.61 -8.12 17.69
C ILE A 93 3.89 -9.48 17.71
N PHE A 94 4.63 -10.58 17.88
CA PHE A 94 4.10 -11.96 17.78
C PHE A 94 4.20 -12.79 19.07
N LEU A 95 4.62 -12.19 20.19
CA LEU A 95 4.83 -12.89 21.45
C LEU A 95 5.65 -14.18 21.23
N GLY A 96 5.40 -15.26 21.98
CA GLY A 96 6.13 -16.54 21.89
C GLY A 96 5.88 -17.36 20.62
N SER A 97 5.35 -16.79 19.53
CA SER A 97 5.14 -17.52 18.27
C SER A 97 6.48 -17.75 17.54
N PRO A 98 6.76 -18.98 17.06
CA PRO A 98 7.93 -19.32 16.26
C PRO A 98 7.75 -18.98 14.77
N LEU A 99 6.61 -18.38 14.41
CA LEU A 99 6.36 -17.89 13.07
C LEU A 99 6.65 -16.39 13.04
N GLY A 100 7.55 -15.96 12.15
CA GLY A 100 7.75 -14.57 11.82
C GLY A 100 6.75 -14.14 10.75
N SER A 101 6.42 -12.84 10.68
CA SER A 101 5.70 -12.31 9.53
C SER A 101 6.42 -11.11 8.92
N TYR A 102 6.23 -10.91 7.61
CA TYR A 102 6.67 -9.72 6.90
C TYR A 102 5.49 -9.03 6.21
N GLU A 103 5.40 -7.71 6.38
CA GLU A 103 4.38 -6.87 5.76
C GLU A 103 4.91 -6.30 4.44
N LEU A 104 4.22 -6.56 3.33
CA LEU A 104 4.50 -5.96 2.04
C LEU A 104 3.68 -4.69 1.86
N THR A 105 4.34 -3.56 1.61
CA THR A 105 3.72 -2.27 1.30
C THR A 105 4.22 -1.80 -0.06
N ILE A 106 3.30 -1.52 -1.00
CA ILE A 106 3.67 -1.09 -2.36
C ILE A 106 4.02 0.40 -2.42
N MET A 107 3.33 1.23 -1.63
CA MET A 107 3.55 2.68 -1.55
C MET A 107 3.76 3.07 -0.09
N ASN A 108 5.01 3.35 0.28
CA ASN A 108 5.42 3.76 1.61
C ASN A 108 5.80 5.25 1.70
N SER A 109 5.74 5.97 0.58
CA SER A 109 6.04 7.39 0.46
C SER A 109 5.04 8.07 -0.48
N PRO A 110 5.01 9.42 -0.54
CA PRO A 110 4.30 10.13 -1.57
C PRO A 110 4.95 9.86 -2.94
N LEU A 111 4.13 9.74 -3.99
CA LEU A 111 4.60 9.63 -5.37
C LEU A 111 4.18 10.86 -6.15
N PHE A 112 5.16 11.50 -6.79
CA PHE A 112 4.95 12.68 -7.62
C PHE A 112 4.88 12.27 -9.09
N ALA A 113 3.86 12.77 -9.79
CA ALA A 113 3.70 12.58 -11.23
C ALA A 113 3.50 13.93 -11.91
N LEU A 114 4.19 14.10 -13.04
CA LEU A 114 4.08 15.25 -13.91
C LEU A 114 3.74 14.77 -15.32
N THR A 115 2.70 15.33 -15.90
CA THR A 115 2.28 15.00 -17.26
C THR A 115 2.08 16.28 -18.05
N TYR A 116 2.62 16.33 -19.26
CA TYR A 116 2.36 17.38 -20.23
C TYR A 116 1.56 16.80 -21.39
N ASN A 117 0.38 17.35 -21.64
CA ASN A 117 -0.43 17.01 -22.80
C ASN A 117 -0.34 18.16 -23.80
N PHE A 118 -0.15 17.85 -25.07
CA PHE A 118 -0.12 18.86 -26.13
C PHE A 118 -0.98 18.42 -27.31
N VAL A 119 -1.61 19.39 -27.95
CA VAL A 119 -2.42 19.21 -29.15
C VAL A 119 -1.90 20.19 -30.21
N PHE A 120 -1.90 19.71 -31.45
CA PHE A 120 -1.60 20.49 -32.64
C PHE A 120 -2.91 20.82 -33.34
N ASP A 121 -3.07 22.07 -33.74
CA ASP A 121 -4.05 22.47 -34.75
C ASP A 121 -3.40 22.45 -36.14
#